data_AF-A0A6L7WKA0-F1
#
_entry.id   AF-A0A6L7WKA0-F1
#
_cell.length_a   1.000
_cell.length_b   1.000
_cell.length_c   1.000
_cell.angle_alpha   90.00
_cell.angle_beta   90.00
_cell.angle_gamma   90.00
#
_symmetry.space_group_name_H-M   'P 1'
#
loop_
_entity.id
_entity.type
_entity.pdbx_description
1 polymer ?
#
loop_
_entity_poly.entity_id
_entity_poly.type
_entity_poly.pdbx_seq_one_letter_code
_entity_poly.pdbx_strand_id
1 'polypeptide(L)'
;MNPTAQARLDRVVADDRLHVTLELSNPVARVAVQLQTLDYHVIGWAPRYLVKDLMMAMAESPGTCVAHVVRVNPLPAPSKQRLLIELAGNWGGHEPMTDRDFVPLVG
;
A
#
# COMPACT_ATOMS: atom_id res chain seq x y z
N MET A 1 -11.17 -0.59 -11.81
CA MET A 1 -11.18 0.23 -10.59
C MET A 1 -12.54 0.91 -10.52
N ASN A 2 -13.14 1.05 -9.34
CA ASN A 2 -14.42 1.74 -9.19
C ASN A 2 -14.28 3.21 -9.69
N PRO A 3 -15.22 3.78 -10.47
CA PRO A 3 -15.17 5.17 -10.92
C PRO A 3 -14.91 6.20 -9.81
N THR A 4 -15.48 5.98 -8.62
CA THR A 4 -15.24 6.85 -7.45
C THR A 4 -13.79 6.78 -6.98
N ALA A 5 -13.19 5.58 -7.00
CA ALA A 5 -11.79 5.38 -6.65
C ALA A 5 -10.86 6.04 -7.67
N GLN A 6 -11.21 6.01 -8.96
CA GLN A 6 -10.45 6.69 -10.00
C GLN A 6 -10.52 8.22 -9.84
N ALA A 7 -11.72 8.77 -9.65
CA ALA A 7 -11.92 10.20 -9.42
C ALA A 7 -11.19 10.69 -8.15
N ARG A 8 -11.10 9.85 -7.12
CA ARG A 8 -10.33 10.18 -5.93
C ARG A 8 -8.82 10.12 -6.19
N LEU A 9 -8.36 9.09 -6.88
CA LEU A 9 -6.95 8.92 -7.26
C LEU A 9 -6.41 10.12 -8.03
N ASP A 10 -7.22 10.72 -8.90
CA ASP A 10 -6.83 11.89 -9.71
C ASP A 10 -6.67 13.19 -8.89
N ARG A 11 -7.11 13.20 -7.63
CA ARG A 11 -7.01 14.34 -6.70
C ARG A 11 -5.93 14.19 -5.66
N VAL A 12 -5.31 13.01 -5.56
CA VAL A 12 -4.23 12.75 -4.62
C VAL A 12 -2.99 13.52 -5.03
N VAL A 13 -2.30 14.14 -4.08
CA VAL A 13 -1.06 14.89 -4.29
C VAL A 13 0.08 14.31 -3.44
N ALA A 14 1.31 14.75 -3.68
CA ALA A 14 2.43 14.42 -2.81
C ALA A 14 2.15 14.91 -1.38
N ASP A 15 2.71 14.20 -0.39
CA ASP A 15 2.53 14.38 1.05
C ASP A 15 1.13 14.07 1.61
N ASP A 16 0.16 13.69 0.76
CA ASP A 16 -1.14 13.20 1.24
C ASP A 16 -0.94 11.97 2.13
N ARG A 17 -1.51 12.03 3.33
CA ARG A 17 -1.54 10.91 4.28
C ARG A 17 -2.60 9.90 3.90
N LEU A 18 -2.29 8.64 4.14
CA LEU A 18 -3.15 7.51 3.82
C LEU A 18 -3.41 6.65 5.07
N HIS A 19 -4.59 6.06 5.12
CA HIS A 19 -4.84 4.91 5.97
C HIS A 19 -4.31 3.64 5.31
N VAL A 20 -3.75 2.77 6.14
CA VAL A 20 -3.34 1.41 5.77
C VAL A 20 -4.26 0.45 6.50
N THR A 21 -4.94 -0.44 5.76
CA THR A 21 -5.96 -1.33 6.33
C THR A 21 -5.78 -2.76 5.84
N LEU A 22 -6.16 -3.74 6.65
CA LEU A 22 -6.16 -5.15 6.28
C LEU A 22 -7.54 -5.55 5.75
N GLU A 23 -7.57 -6.04 4.51
CA GLU A 23 -8.76 -6.64 3.89
C GLU A 23 -8.66 -8.17 3.98
N LEU A 24 -9.38 -8.76 4.93
CA LEU A 24 -9.41 -10.21 5.16
C LEU A 24 -10.40 -10.97 4.25
N SER A 25 -11.23 -10.23 3.50
CA SER A 25 -12.25 -10.76 2.61
C SER A 25 -11.85 -10.70 1.13
N ASN A 26 -10.57 -10.48 0.83
CA ASN A 26 -10.13 -10.31 -0.54
C ASN A 26 -10.26 -11.63 -1.33
N PRO A 27 -11.06 -11.70 -2.40
CA PRO A 27 -11.35 -12.96 -3.09
C PRO A 27 -10.16 -13.51 -3.88
N VAL A 28 -9.13 -12.71 -4.15
CA VAL A 28 -7.96 -13.09 -4.94
C VAL A 28 -6.80 -13.50 -4.05
N ALA A 29 -6.49 -12.69 -3.03
CA ALA A 29 -5.29 -12.84 -2.21
C ALA A 29 -5.55 -13.43 -0.82
N ARG A 30 -6.83 -13.65 -0.44
CA ARG A 30 -7.31 -13.97 0.93
C ARG A 30 -7.06 -12.85 1.94
N VAL A 31 -5.87 -12.26 1.94
CA VAL A 31 -5.52 -11.04 2.69
C VAL A 31 -4.87 -10.05 1.74
N ALA A 32 -5.27 -8.78 1.84
CA ALA A 32 -4.63 -7.69 1.12
C ALA A 32 -4.43 -6.48 2.03
N VAL A 33 -3.38 -5.70 1.77
CA VAL A 33 -3.17 -4.40 2.40
C VAL A 33 -3.76 -3.33 1.50
N GLN A 34 -4.80 -2.67 1.99
CA GLN A 34 -5.51 -1.59 1.31
C GLN A 34 -4.94 -0.23 1.70
N LEU A 35 -4.85 0.65 0.70
CA LEU A 35 -4.48 2.05 0.87
C LEU A 35 -5.71 2.91 0.64
N GLN A 36 -6.04 3.75 1.62
CA GLN A 36 -7.23 4.59 1.62
C GLN A 36 -6.85 6.03 1.90
N THR A 37 -7.56 6.98 1.31
CA THR A 37 -7.49 8.38 1.74
C THR A 37 -8.12 8.55 3.12
N LEU A 38 -7.88 9.69 3.78
CA LEU A 38 -8.43 9.96 5.12
C LEU A 38 -9.97 10.03 5.17
N ASP A 39 -10.61 10.24 4.02
CA ASP A 39 -12.05 10.14 3.82
C ASP A 39 -12.52 8.73 3.40
N TYR A 40 -11.72 7.70 3.70
CA TYR A 40 -12.01 6.27 3.55
C TYR A 40 -12.27 5.78 2.11
N HIS A 41 -11.82 6.51 1.11
CA HIS A 41 -11.86 6.03 -0.27
C HIS A 41 -10.65 5.15 -0.56
N VAL A 42 -10.90 3.90 -0.97
CA VAL A 42 -9.84 2.98 -1.41
C VAL A 42 -9.23 3.49 -2.71
N ILE A 43 -7.92 3.72 -2.70
CA ILE A 43 -7.15 4.17 -3.88
C ILE A 43 -6.21 3.10 -4.42
N GLY A 44 -6.07 1.97 -3.72
CA GLY A 44 -5.29 0.84 -4.20
C GLY A 44 -5.01 -0.21 -3.14
N TRP A 45 -4.17 -1.17 -3.53
CA TRP A 45 -3.66 -2.23 -2.67
C TRP A 45 -2.14 -2.31 -2.81
N ALA A 46 -1.47 -2.70 -1.75
CA ALA A 46 -0.06 -3.03 -1.81
C ALA A 46 0.18 -4.24 -2.75
N PRO A 47 1.35 -4.33 -3.40
CA PRO A 47 1.75 -5.52 -4.13
C PRO A 47 1.67 -6.77 -3.26
N ARG A 48 1.19 -7.89 -3.82
CA ARG A 48 0.98 -9.15 -3.08
C ARG A 48 2.23 -9.62 -2.34
N TYR A 49 3.40 -9.49 -2.98
CA TYR A 49 4.68 -9.90 -2.42
C TYR A 49 5.11 -9.11 -1.19
N LEU A 50 4.50 -7.95 -0.91
CA LEU A 50 4.76 -7.16 0.31
C LEU A 50 3.73 -7.41 1.41
N VAL A 51 2.62 -8.13 1.15
CA VAL A 51 1.50 -8.20 2.09
C VAL A 51 1.93 -8.79 3.44
N LYS A 52 2.70 -9.88 3.44
CA LYS A 52 3.18 -10.50 4.68
C LYS A 52 4.09 -9.58 5.47
N ASP A 53 5.06 -8.97 4.80
CA ASP A 53 5.99 -8.02 5.41
C ASP A 53 5.20 -6.86 6.05
N LEU A 54 4.30 -6.24 5.28
CA LEU A 54 3.48 -5.13 5.76
C LEU A 54 2.59 -5.52 6.93
N MET A 55 2.01 -6.73 6.94
CA MET A 55 1.25 -7.23 8.07
C MET A 55 2.09 -7.31 9.34
N MET A 56 3.32 -7.81 9.26
CA MET A 56 4.24 -7.87 10.39
C MET A 56 4.60 -6.47 10.89
N ALA A 57 4.94 -5.56 9.97
CA ALA A 57 5.27 -4.18 10.33
C ALA A 57 4.09 -3.45 11.01
N MET A 58 2.87 -3.68 10.51
CA MET A 58 1.64 -3.11 11.08
C MET A 58 1.34 -3.68 12.47
N ALA A 59 1.55 -4.98 12.69
CA ALA A 59 1.33 -5.62 13.99
C ALA A 59 2.29 -5.08 15.07
N GLU A 60 3.53 -4.78 14.68
CA GLU A 60 4.57 -4.25 15.57
C GLU A 60 4.54 -2.71 15.72
N SER A 61 3.67 -2.02 14.97
CA SER A 61 3.60 -0.55 14.94
C SER A 61 2.19 0.01 15.08
N PRO A 62 1.37 -0.46 16.04
CA PRO A 62 0.02 0.07 16.22
C PRO A 62 0.08 1.56 16.58
N GLY A 63 -0.64 2.38 15.81
CA GLY A 63 -0.68 3.84 15.99
C GLY A 63 0.55 4.61 15.49
N THR A 64 1.61 3.93 15.06
CA THR A 64 2.85 4.55 14.55
C THR A 64 3.19 4.17 13.11
N CYS A 65 2.53 3.16 12.55
CA CYS A 65 2.59 2.88 11.11
C CYS A 65 2.00 4.05 10.32
N VAL A 66 2.82 4.68 9.49
CA VAL A 66 2.43 5.82 8.65
C VAL A 66 2.56 5.47 7.19
N ALA A 67 1.62 5.97 6.37
CA ALA A 67 1.73 5.92 4.93
C ALA A 67 1.43 7.29 4.32
N HIS A 68 2.24 7.71 3.36
CA HIS A 68 2.02 8.94 2.62
C HIS A 68 2.48 8.81 1.17
N VAL A 69 1.94 9.68 0.32
CA VAL A 69 2.28 9.72 -1.10
C VAL A 69 3.57 10.49 -1.29
N VAL A 70 4.60 9.82 -1.78
CA VAL A 70 5.89 10.45 -2.09
C VAL A 70 5.87 11.09 -3.47
N ARG A 71 5.21 10.44 -4.44
CA ARG A 71 5.17 10.92 -5.82
C ARG A 71 3.89 10.51 -6.52
N VAL A 72 3.32 11.45 -7.28
CA VAL A 72 2.28 11.18 -8.27
C VAL A 72 2.92 11.19 -9.65
N ASN A 73 2.94 10.05 -10.32
CA ASN A 73 3.44 9.95 -11.69
C ASN A 73 2.42 10.62 -12.63
N PRO A 74 2.86 11.44 -13.61
CA PRO A 74 1.93 12.12 -14.51
C PRO A 74 1.25 11.14 -15.46
N LEU A 75 0.12 11.57 -16.04
CA LEU A 75 -0.44 10.90 -17.20
C LEU A 75 0.60 10.82 -18.33
N PRO A 76 0.64 9.73 -19.12
CA PRO A 76 -0.33 8.64 -19.19
C PRO A 76 0.03 7.40 -18.34
N ALA A 77 0.84 7.52 -17.28
CA ALA A 77 1.24 6.37 -16.46
C ALA A 77 0.01 5.54 -16.02
N PRO A 78 0.00 4.20 -16.15
CA PRO A 78 -1.15 3.38 -15.73
C PRO A 78 -1.56 3.61 -14.27
N SER A 79 -2.83 3.39 -13.92
CA SER A 79 -3.33 3.61 -12.55
C SER A 79 -2.53 2.85 -11.48
N LYS A 80 -2.10 1.61 -11.78
CA LYS A 80 -1.25 0.78 -10.92
C LYS A 80 0.17 1.33 -10.70
N GLN A 81 0.60 2.27 -11.53
CA GLN A 81 1.90 2.94 -11.45
C GLN A 81 1.71 4.43 -11.18
N ARG A 82 0.54 4.86 -10.69
CA ARG A 82 0.24 6.28 -10.55
C ARG A 82 0.86 6.90 -9.30
N LEU A 83 0.94 6.15 -8.22
CA LEU A 83 1.44 6.62 -6.93
C LEU A 83 2.69 5.85 -6.53
N LEU A 84 3.68 6.58 -6.04
CA LEU A 84 4.72 6.06 -5.16
C LEU A 84 4.33 6.42 -3.74
N ILE A 85 4.27 5.41 -2.88
CA ILE A 85 3.84 5.54 -1.49
C ILE A 85 4.97 5.03 -0.61
N GLU A 86 5.31 5.80 0.40
CA GLU A 86 6.19 5.36 1.48
C GLU A 86 5.32 4.90 2.64
N LEU A 87 5.67 3.74 3.18
CA LEU A 87 5.10 3.21 4.40
C LEU A 87 6.25 3.03 5.39
N ALA A 88 6.13 3.63 6.57
CA ALA A 88 7.12 3.56 7.63
C ALA A 88 6.53 2.93 8.88
N GLY A 89 7.32 2.08 9.52
CA GLY A 89 6.97 1.34 10.72
C GLY A 89 8.19 0.59 11.27
N ASN A 90 7.95 -0.22 12.28
CA ASN A 90 8.90 -1.11 12.94
C ASN A 90 8.64 -2.56 12.53
N TRP A 91 9.72 -3.30 12.29
CA TRP A 91 9.68 -4.71 11.89
C TRP A 91 9.74 -5.69 13.09
N GLY A 92 9.98 -5.21 14.31
CA GLY A 92 10.03 -6.06 15.51
C GLY A 92 11.10 -7.17 15.46
N GLY A 93 12.15 -6.98 14.66
CA GLY A 93 13.17 -8.01 14.43
C GLY A 93 12.82 -9.03 13.32
N HIS A 94 11.69 -8.85 12.62
CA HIS A 94 11.39 -9.59 11.40
C HIS A 94 12.32 -9.20 10.26
N GLU A 95 12.85 -10.20 9.54
CA GLU A 95 13.61 -9.96 8.33
C GLU A 95 12.64 -9.85 7.13
N PRO A 96 12.49 -8.66 6.52
CA PRO A 96 11.54 -8.44 5.44
C PRO A 96 12.00 -9.15 4.15
N MET A 97 11.08 -9.34 3.20
CA MET A 97 11.39 -9.84 1.86
C MET A 97 11.99 -11.25 1.83
N THR A 98 11.75 -12.04 2.88
CA THR A 98 12.18 -13.44 3.00
C THR A 98 11.16 -14.44 2.47
N ASP A 99 9.95 -13.97 2.12
CA ASP A 99 8.91 -14.84 1.56
C ASP A 99 9.20 -15.20 0.10
N ARG A 100 8.75 -16.40 -0.31
CA ARG A 100 8.85 -16.91 -1.68
C ARG A 100 8.14 -16.05 -2.72
N ASP A 101 7.17 -15.24 -2.29
CA ASP A 101 6.46 -14.32 -3.17
C ASP A 101 7.33 -13.11 -3.58
N PHE A 102 8.39 -12.82 -2.82
CA PHE A 102 9.36 -11.78 -3.17
C PHE A 102 10.47 -12.33 -4.06
N VAL A 103 10.66 -11.71 -5.22
CA VAL A 103 11.75 -12.04 -6.15
C VAL A 103 12.59 -10.77 -6.35
N PRO A 104 13.88 -10.77 -5.94
CA PRO A 104 14.78 -9.66 -6.21
C PRO A 104 14.87 -9.37 -7.72
N LEU A 105 14.89 -8.08 -8.07
CA LEU A 105 15.01 -7.65 -9.48
C LEU A 105 16.39 -7.97 -10.08
N VAL A 106 17.39 -8.18 -9.22
CA VAL A 106 18.75 -8.60 -9.58
C VAL A 106 19.22 -9.59 -8.52
N GLY A 107 19.72 -10.73 -8.95
CA GLY A 107 20.39 -11.74 -8.12
C GLY A 107 21.82 -11.91 -8.61
#